data_AF-A0A7C5L6Z8-F1
#
_entry.id   AF-A0A7C5L6Z8-F1
#
_cell.length_a   1.000
_cell.length_b   1.000
_cell.length_c   1.000
_cell.angle_alpha   90.00
_cell.angle_beta   90.00
_cell.angle_gamma   90.00
#
_symmetry.space_group_name_H-M   'P 1'
#
loop_
_entity.id
_entity.type
_entity.pdbx_description
1 polymer ?
#
loop_
_entity_poly.entity_id
_entity_poly.type
_entity_poly.pdbx_seq_one_letter_code
_entity_poly.pdbx_strand_id
1 'polypeptide(L)' 'MVNTKMPPNDLLQRYLKEGQEPVVPDVGSIARQNIAVYAEDLIGDQNSYVRHDPHKLTTLIMKIAKNETRP' A
#
# COMPACT_ATOMS: atom_id res chain seq x y z
N MET A 1 1.29 -2.78 6.76
CA MET A 1 1.78 -2.46 5.41
C MET A 1 0.80 -1.48 4.77
N VAL A 2 1.28 -0.47 4.05
CA VAL A 2 0.44 0.53 3.37
C VAL A 2 0.99 0.83 1.98
N ASN A 3 0.11 1.15 1.04
CA ASN A 3 0.50 1.55 -0.31
C ASN A 3 0.83 3.04 -0.37
N THR A 4 1.86 3.41 -1.13
CA THR A 4 2.28 4.81 -1.34
C THR A 4 2.00 5.32 -2.76
N LYS A 5 1.72 4.42 -3.70
CA LYS A 5 1.47 4.80 -5.09
C LYS A 5 0.03 5.30 -5.26
N MET A 6 -0.13 6.49 -5.81
CA MET A 6 -1.46 6.98 -6.19
C MET A 6 -2.03 6.18 -7.36
N PRO A 7 -3.34 5.85 -7.35
CA PRO A 7 -4.01 5.27 -8.50
C PRO A 7 -3.88 6.15 -9.76
N PRO A 8 -3.91 5.54 -10.96
CA PRO A 8 -4.14 6.27 -12.21
C PRO A 8 -5.35 7.21 -12.13
N ASN A 9 -5.28 8.37 -12.80
CA ASN A 9 -6.28 9.43 -12.65
C ASN A 9 -7.69 8.99 -13.05
N ASP A 10 -7.83 8.19 -14.12
CA ASP A 10 -9.11 7.63 -14.56
C ASP A 10 -9.77 6.77 -13.48
N LEU A 11 -9.00 5.92 -12.82
CA LEU A 11 -9.47 5.12 -11.69
C LEU A 11 -9.76 5.99 -10.47
N LEU A 12 -8.90 6.96 -10.15
CA LEU A 12 -9.13 7.91 -9.06
C LEU A 12 -10.47 8.63 -9.20
N GLN A 13 -10.75 9.19 -10.38
CA GLN A 13 -12.02 9.88 -10.64
C GLN A 13 -13.23 8.96 -10.48
N ARG A 14 -13.10 7.69 -10.85
CA ARG A 14 -14.15 6.69 -10.63
C ARG A 14 -14.42 6.49 -9.14
N TYR A 15 -13.38 6.22 -8.35
CA TYR A 15 -13.52 6.04 -6.90
C TYR A 15 -14.17 7.27 -6.24
N LEU A 16 -13.74 8.49 -6.61
CA LEU A 16 -14.33 9.72 -6.08
C LEU A 16 -15.82 9.85 -6.37
N LYS A 17 -16.27 9.47 -7.57
CA LYS A 17 -17.72 9.44 -7.93
C LYS A 17 -18.50 8.42 -7.12
N GLU A 18 -17.86 7.33 -6.73
CA GLU A 18 -18.42 6.30 -5.86
C GLU A 18 -18.31 6.67 -4.36
N GLY A 19 -17.88 7.89 -4.02
CA GLY A 19 -17.71 8.36 -2.64
C GLY A 19 -16.50 7.75 -1.92
N GLN A 20 -15.54 7.23 -2.68
CA GLN A 20 -14.32 6.60 -2.17
C GLN A 20 -13.09 7.46 -2.47
N GLU A 21 -12.19 7.54 -1.50
CA GLU A 21 -10.95 8.32 -1.61
C GLU A 21 -9.74 7.41 -1.32
N PRO A 22 -8.58 7.61 -2.00
CA PRO A 22 -7.35 6.93 -1.63
C PRO A 22 -6.92 7.29 -0.22
N VAL A 23 -6.53 6.28 0.55
CA VAL A 23 -5.95 6.51 1.87
C VAL A 23 -4.54 7.07 1.70
N VAL A 24 -4.29 8.27 2.23
CA VAL A 24 -2.94 8.82 2.39
C VAL A 24 -2.42 8.41 3.77
N PRO A 25 -1.45 7.49 3.86
CA PRO A 25 -1.00 7.00 5.15
C PRO A 25 -0.17 8.05 5.89
N ASP A 26 -0.57 8.38 7.12
CA ASP A 26 0.26 9.17 8.04
C ASP A 26 1.27 8.24 8.74
N VAL A 27 2.35 7.93 8.02
CA VAL A 27 3.42 7.05 8.49
C VAL A 27 4.02 7.55 9.80
N GLY A 28 4.15 8.87 9.97
CA GLY A 28 4.75 9.47 11.17
C GLY A 28 3.87 9.31 12.41
N SER A 29 2.55 9.46 12.28
CA SER A 29 1.61 9.22 13.38
C SER A 29 1.51 7.74 13.74
N ILE A 30 1.50 6.84 12.75
CA ILE A 30 1.42 5.40 13.00
C ILE A 30 2.71 4.91 13.69
N ALA A 31 3.89 5.35 13.24
CA ALA A 31 5.17 4.96 13.85
C ALA A 31 5.28 5.39 15.33
N ARG A 32 4.74 6.57 15.69
CA ARG A 32 4.68 7.06 17.09
C ARG A 32 3.84 6.18 18.02
N GLN A 33 3.01 5.29 17.47
CA GLN A 33 2.23 4.32 18.24
C GLN A 33 3.00 3.01 18.47
N ASN A 34 4.31 2.97 18.22
CA ASN A 34 5.16 1.77 18.26
C ASN A 34 4.70 0.67 17.29
N ILE A 35 4.06 1.05 16.19
CA ILE A 35 3.66 0.14 15.12
C ILE A 35 4.72 0.19 14.02
N ALA A 36 5.25 -0.97 13.63
CA ALA A 36 6.13 -1.06 12.48
C ALA A 36 5.36 -0.75 11.18
N VAL A 37 5.77 0.30 10.47
CA VAL A 37 5.14 0.73 9.22
C VAL A 37 6.01 0.38 8.04
N TYR A 38 5.45 -0.41 7.12
CA TYR A 38 6.06 -0.71 5.83
C TYR A 38 5.24 -0.05 4.74
N ALA A 39 5.78 1.03 4.17
CA ALA A 39 5.15 1.86 3.15
C ALA A 39 5.91 1.69 1.83
N GLU A 40 5.31 1.01 0.84
CA GLU A 40 5.92 0.74 -0.46
C GLU A 40 4.89 0.94 -1.59
N ASP A 41 5.33 0.89 -2.85
CA ASP A 41 4.40 0.76 -3.99
C ASP A 41 3.88 -0.67 -4.02
N LEU A 42 2.59 -0.85 -3.75
CA LEU A 42 1.96 -2.17 -3.58
C LEU A 42 0.81 -2.41 -4.54
N ILE A 43 0.55 -1.51 -5.50
CA ILE A 43 -0.56 -1.66 -6.45
C ILE A 43 -0.04 -1.91 -7.87
N GLY A 44 -0.85 -2.61 -8.65
CA GLY A 44 -0.61 -2.87 -10.07
C GLY A 44 -1.24 -1.80 -10.96
N ASP A 45 -0.71 -1.67 -12.17
CA ASP A 45 -1.23 -0.72 -13.20
C ASP A 45 -2.27 -1.34 -14.14
N GLN A 46 -2.47 -2.65 -14.04
CA GLN A 46 -3.36 -3.39 -14.92
C GLN A 46 -4.64 -3.67 -14.14
N ASN A 47 -5.76 -3.04 -14.54
CA ASN A 47 -7.17 -3.42 -14.29
C ASN A 47 -8.08 -2.18 -14.27
N SER A 48 -9.39 -2.40 -14.42
CA SER A 48 -10.43 -1.36 -14.25
C SER A 48 -10.69 -0.95 -12.78
N TYR A 49 -9.88 -1.46 -11.85
CA TYR A 49 -9.96 -1.22 -10.41
C TYR A 49 -8.56 -1.30 -9.80
N VAL A 50 -8.33 -0.55 -8.73
CA VAL A 50 -7.09 -0.61 -7.96
C VAL A 50 -7.05 -1.90 -7.16
N ARG A 51 -6.00 -2.68 -7.35
CA ARG A 51 -5.72 -3.90 -6.60
C ARG A 51 -4.25 -3.96 -6.24
N HIS A 52 -3.94 -4.70 -5.19
CA HIS A 52 -2.56 -5.02 -4.89
C HIS A 52 -1.93 -5.85 -5.99
N ASP A 53 -0.67 -5.55 -6.29
CA ASP A 53 0.18 -6.43 -7.09
C ASP A 53 0.63 -7.59 -6.20
N PRO A 54 0.27 -8.85 -6.53
CA PRO A 54 0.60 -9.99 -5.68
C PRO A 54 2.10 -10.24 -5.57
N HIS A 55 2.89 -9.92 -6.60
CA HIS A 55 4.35 -10.09 -6.56
C HIS A 55 5.00 -9.06 -5.65
N LYS A 56 4.59 -7.78 -5.75
CA LYS A 56 5.10 -6.72 -4.86
C LYS A 56 4.75 -7.01 -3.41
N LEU A 57 3.50 -7.37 -3.14
CA LEU A 57 3.03 -7.67 -1.78
C LEU A 57 3.76 -8.89 -1.18
N THR A 58 3.90 -9.98 -1.94
CA THR A 58 4.63 -11.17 -1.48
C THR A 58 6.09 -10.86 -1.20
N THR A 59 6.74 -10.08 -2.07
CA THR A 59 8.13 -9.66 -1.88
C THR A 59 8.32 -8.91 -0.56
N LEU A 60 7.41 -7.97 -0.26
CA LEU A 60 7.44 -7.22 1.00
C LEU A 60 7.24 -8.14 2.20
N ILE A 61 6.24 -9.03 2.17
CA ILE A 61 5.98 -9.98 3.26
C ILE A 61 7.21 -10.85 3.54
N MET A 62 7.85 -11.38 2.49
CA MET A 62 9.05 -12.20 2.64
C MET A 62 10.24 -11.40 3.19
N LYS A 63 10.40 -10.14 2.82
CA LYS A 63 11.42 -9.23 3.38
C LYS A 63 11.19 -8.99 4.86
N ILE A 64 9.95 -8.75 5.28
CA ILE A 64 9.58 -8.58 6.70
C ILE A 64 9.90 -9.87 7.48
N ALA A 65 9.41 -11.01 7.01
CA ALA A 65 9.62 -12.29 7.68
C ALA A 65 11.11 -12.67 7.82
N LYS A 66 11.93 -12.38 6.80
CA LYS A 66 13.39 -12.59 6.85
C LYS A 66 14.12 -11.65 7.81
N ASN A 67 13.63 -10.43 7.98
CA ASN A 67 14.23 -9.45 8.87
C ASN A 67 13.84 -9.70 10.33
N GLU A 68 12.65 -10.21 10.61
CA GLU A 68 12.22 -10.61 11.96
C GLU A 68 12.86 -11.92 12.44
N THR A 69 13.38 -12.75 11.52
CA THR A 69 14.06 -14.02 11.85
C THR A 69 15.57 -13.90 12.02
N ARG A 70 16.14 -12.69 11.94
CA ARG A 70 17.53 -12.44 12.33
C ARG A 70 17.58 -12.13 13.84
N PRO A 71 18.32 -12.93 14.64
CA PRO A 71 18.52 -12.63 16.06
C PRO A 71 19.29 -11.32 16.25
#